data_AF-W1XX60-F1
#
_entry.id   AF-W1XX60-F1
#
_cell.length_a   1.000
_cell.length_b   1.000
_cell.length_c   1.000
_cell.angle_alpha   90.00
_cell.angle_beta   90.00
_cell.angle_gamma   90.00
#
_symmetry.space_group_name_H-M   'P 1'
#
loop_
_entity.id
_entity.type
_entity.pdbx_description
1 polymer ?
#
loop_
_entity_poly.entity_id
_entity_poly.type
_entity_poly.pdbx_seq_one_letter_code
_entity_poly.pdbx_strand_id
1 'polypeptide(L)' 'MNQSVSNLKLAERGAIISILTYLFLSAAKLATGHLLHSSSLVADGFNNVSDIVGNVALLIGIRL' A
#
# COMPACT_ATOMS: atom_id res chain seq x y z
N MET A 1 1.82 -13.38 26.93
CA MET A 1 1.28 -14.05 25.72
C MET A 1 0.24 -13.22 24.96
N ASN A 2 -0.47 -12.25 25.56
CA ASN A 2 -1.47 -11.42 24.82
C ASN A 2 -0.89 -10.35 23.88
N GLN A 3 0.35 -9.89 24.11
CA GLN A 3 0.98 -8.80 23.35
C GLN A 3 1.26 -9.18 21.88
N SER A 4 1.67 -10.43 21.62
CA SER A 4 1.97 -10.88 20.25
C SER A 4 0.72 -10.92 19.38
N VAL A 5 -0.41 -11.40 19.93
CA VAL A 5 -1.69 -11.47 19.20
C VAL A 5 -2.25 -10.07 18.91
N SER A 6 -2.13 -9.13 19.85
CA SER A 6 -2.54 -7.74 19.61
C SER A 6 -1.68 -7.05 18.55
N ASN A 7 -0.38 -7.33 18.52
CA ASN A 7 0.54 -6.77 17.53
C ASN A 7 0.26 -7.31 16.12
N LEU A 8 -0.06 -8.61 15.97
CA LEU A 8 -0.48 -9.18 14.69
C LEU A 8 -1.77 -8.54 14.17
N LYS A 9 -2.76 -8.35 15.05
CA LYS A 9 -4.04 -7.70 14.69
C LYS A 9 -3.85 -6.23 14.32
N LEU A 10 -2.89 -5.54 14.94
CA LEU A 10 -2.53 -4.17 14.59
C LEU A 10 -1.81 -4.11 13.25
N ALA A 11 -0.87 -5.03 12.99
CA ALA A 11 -0.16 -5.14 11.71
C ALA A 11 -1.11 -5.46 10.55
N GLU A 12 -2.07 -6.37 10.75
CA GLU A 12 -3.11 -6.67 9.75
C GLU A 12 -3.94 -5.42 9.40
N ARG A 13 -4.40 -4.70 10.43
CA ARG A 13 -5.15 -3.45 10.23
C ARG A 13 -4.31 -2.37 9.54
N GLY A 14 -3.05 -2.22 9.94
CA GLY A 14 -2.11 -1.31 9.33
C GLY A 14 -1.94 -1.60 7.84
N ALA A 15 -1.70 -2.86 7.49
CA ALA A 15 -1.52 -3.29 6.11
C ALA A 15 -2.78 -3.04 5.25
N ILE A 16 -3.98 -3.31 5.77
CA ILE A 16 -5.25 -3.03 5.06
C ILE A 16 -5.41 -1.52 4.80
N ILE A 17 -5.14 -0.68 5.81
CA ILE A 17 -5.24 0.79 5.67
C ILE A 17 -4.21 1.29 4.66
N SER A 18 -2.97 0.79 4.71
CA SER A 18 -1.91 1.14 3.78
C SER A 18 -2.26 0.76 2.34
N ILE A 19 -2.78 -0.45 2.11
CA ILE A 19 -3.23 -0.90 0.78
C ILE A 19 -4.27 0.05 0.22
N LEU A 20 -5.32 0.36 0.99
CA LEU A 20 -6.39 1.24 0.52
C LEU A 20 -5.85 2.65 0.22
N THR A 21 -5.05 3.21 1.13
CA THR A 21 -4.47 4.54 0.98
C THR A 21 -3.60 4.63 -0.26
N TYR A 22 -2.68 3.67 -0.45
CA TYR A 22 -1.81 3.67 -1.61
C TYR A 22 -2.55 3.36 -2.91
N LEU A 23 -3.62 2.57 -2.88
CA LEU A 23 -4.44 2.34 -4.07
C LEU A 23 -5.07 3.64 -4.58
N PHE A 24 -5.71 4.40 -3.70
CA PHE A 24 -6.29 5.69 -4.05
C PHE A 24 -5.22 6.70 -4.49
N LEU A 25 -4.10 6.77 -3.75
CA LEU A 25 -3.02 7.72 -4.05
C LEU A 25 -2.33 7.39 -5.38
N SER A 26 -2.06 6.11 -5.65
CA SER A 26 -1.47 5.66 -6.92
C SER A 26 -2.38 5.96 -8.09
N ALA A 27 -3.70 5.70 -7.97
CA ALA A 27 -4.65 6.03 -9.01
C ALA A 27 -4.67 7.54 -9.31
N ALA A 28 -4.67 8.39 -8.28
CA ALA A 28 -4.60 9.84 -8.44
C ALA A 28 -3.29 10.30 -9.08
N LYS A 29 -2.14 9.75 -8.65
CA LYS A 29 -0.81 10.08 -9.19
C LYS A 29 -0.64 9.65 -10.64
N LEU A 30 -1.10 8.45 -11.00
CA LEU A 30 -1.06 7.98 -12.38
C LEU A 30 -1.98 8.82 -13.27
N ALA A 31 -3.22 9.08 -12.84
CA ALA A 31 -4.15 9.91 -13.59
C ALA A 31 -3.60 11.33 -13.80
N THR A 32 -3.20 12.01 -12.73
CA THR A 32 -2.64 13.38 -12.82
C THR A 32 -1.28 13.39 -13.50
N GLY A 33 -0.46 12.35 -13.36
CA GLY A 33 0.83 12.21 -14.04
C GLY A 33 0.67 12.12 -15.55
N HIS A 34 -0.31 11.38 -16.05
CA HIS A 34 -0.64 11.35 -17.47
C HIS A 34 -1.27 12.66 -17.96
N LEU A 35 -2.20 13.26 -17.19
CA LEU A 35 -2.82 14.54 -17.56
C LEU A 35 -1.80 15.70 -17.62
N LEU A 36 -0.82 15.71 -16.72
CA LEU A 36 0.21 16.75 -16.61
C LEU A 36 1.51 16.40 -17.35
N HIS A 37 1.56 15.27 -18.08
CA HIS A 37 2.77 14.76 -18.76
C HIS A 37 4.00 14.65 -17.85
N SER A 38 3.79 14.29 -16.58
CA SER A 38 4.86 14.20 -15.57
C SER A 38 5.34 12.76 -15.38
N SER A 39 6.49 12.44 -15.98
CA SER A 39 7.14 11.13 -15.79
C SER A 39 7.52 10.86 -14.32
N SER A 40 7.84 11.91 -13.56
CA SER A 40 8.16 11.79 -12.12
C SER A 40 6.93 11.35 -11.32
N LEU A 41 5.76 11.93 -11.60
CA LEU A 41 4.53 11.60 -10.88
C LEU A 41 4.00 10.21 -11.27
N VAL A 42 4.18 9.80 -12.53
CA VAL A 42 3.89 8.43 -12.97
C VAL A 42 4.82 7.43 -12.27
N ALA A 43 6.12 7.70 -12.21
CA ALA A 43 7.08 6.84 -11.52
C ALA A 43 6.78 6.71 -10.02
N ASP A 44 6.43 7.82 -9.37
CA ASP A 44 6.03 7.84 -7.97
C ASP A 44 4.70 7.08 -7.72
N GLY A 45 3.75 7.16 -8.67
CA GLY A 45 2.54 6.33 -8.66
C GLY A 45 2.85 4.84 -8.71
N PHE A 46 3.77 4.40 -9.58
CA PHE A 46 4.20 3.00 -9.64
C PHE A 46 5.00 2.54 -8.41
N ASN A 47 5.75 3.45 -7.78
CA ASN A 47 6.42 3.17 -6.52
C ASN A 47 5.39 2.80 -5.43
N ASN A 48 4.30 3.56 -5.32
CA ASN A 48 3.22 3.24 -4.38
C ASN A 48 2.48 1.93 -4.72
N VAL A 49 2.43 1.52 -6.00
CA VAL A 49 1.91 0.19 -6.36
C VAL A 49 2.79 -0.93 -5.80
N SER A 50 4.12 -0.76 -5.80
CA SER A 50 5.04 -1.74 -5.19
C SER A 50 4.80 -1.88 -3.68
N ASP A 51 4.53 -0.76 -2.98
CA ASP A 51 4.18 -0.77 -1.55
C ASP A 51 2.87 -1.54 -1.27
N ILE A 52 1.89 -1.47 -2.18
CA ILE A 52 0.65 -2.26 -2.08
C ILE A 52 0.98 -3.75 -2.13
N VAL A 53 1.79 -4.18 -3.10
CA VAL A 53 2.21 -5.59 -3.23
C VAL A 53 2.93 -6.05 -1.97
N GLY A 54 3.82 -5.22 -1.41
CA GLY A 54 4.49 -5.50 -0.14
C GLY A 54 3.50 -5.70 1.03
N ASN A 55 2.49 -4.85 1.15
CA ASN A 55 1.47 -4.99 2.18
C ASN A 55 0.54 -6.20 1.96
N VAL A 56 0.26 -6.57 0.71
CA VAL A 56 -0.48 -7.81 0.39
C VAL A 56 0.33 -9.03 0.81
N ALA A 57 1.63 -9.06 0.51
CA ALA A 57 2.52 -10.13 0.94
C ALA A 57 2.59 -10.22 2.48
N LEU A 58 2.65 -9.08 3.18
CA LEU A 58 2.58 -9.02 4.63
C LEU A 58 1.27 -9.61 5.18
N LEU A 59 0.13 -9.27 4.59
CA LEU A 59 -1.17 -9.84 5.00
C LEU A 59 -1.23 -11.35 4.83
N ILE A 60 -0.70 -11.87 3.73
CA ILE A 60 -0.61 -13.32 3.51
C ILE A 60 0.29 -13.95 4.57
N GLY A 61 1.45 -13.35 4.86
CA GLY A 61 2.39 -13.84 5.87
C GLY A 61 1.86 -13.83 7.30
N ILE A 62 0.97 -12.89 7.66
CA ILE A 62 0.32 -12.86 8.99
C ILE A 62 -0.76 -13.96 9.13
N ARG A 63 -1.34 -14.40 8.01
CA ARG A 63 -2.43 -15.40 7.98
C ARG A 63 -1.96 -16.85 7.80
N LEU A 64 -0.69 -17.06 7.42
CA LEU A 64 -0.05 -18.36 7.29
C LEU A 64 0.51 -18.83 8.63
#